data_AF-A0A016U8Z4-F1
#
_entry.id   AF-A0A016U8Z4-F1
#
_cell.length_a   1.000
_cell.length_b   1.000
_cell.length_c   1.000
_cell.angle_alpha   90.00
_cell.angle_beta   90.00
_cell.angle_gamma   90.00
#
_symmetry.space_group_name_H-M   'P 1'
#
loop_
_entity.id
_entity.type
_entity.pdbx_description
1 polymer ?
#
loop_
_entity_poly.entity_id
_entity_poly.type
_entity_poly.pdbx_seq_one_letter_code
_entity_poly.pdbx_strand_id
1 'polypeptide(L)'
;MAHQINVSMTLLTRSAETASSLQRQLTQEARRRVRIYADHFGSPDYKPAAGEYAIPESRFGPGCSLAEVYLGLQNSETFPKVVNEMDAHRFFRQFVKDVVTKAYDPPNRMYVTARKRPHANDFIELPYRIIVDFVIDTMKAGGAALFDEEDELERSRTEKGKLHCIQVALEIYRRQLKTGEDEDENEEQEE
;
A
#
# COMPACT_ATOMS: atom_id res chain seq x y z
N MET A 1 43.86 2.49 -40.95
CA MET A 1 42.87 1.66 -40.24
C MET A 1 42.63 2.06 -38.77
N ALA A 2 43.57 2.67 -38.05
CA ALA A 2 43.36 3.09 -36.65
C ALA A 2 42.33 4.24 -36.45
N HIS A 3 42.12 5.09 -37.45
CA HIS A 3 41.23 6.26 -37.33
C HIS A 3 39.73 5.90 -37.34
N GLN A 4 39.31 4.87 -38.07
CA GLN A 4 37.92 4.43 -38.15
C GLN A 4 37.44 3.77 -36.84
N ILE A 5 38.34 3.08 -36.13
CA ILE A 5 38.03 2.38 -34.87
C ILE A 5 37.72 3.38 -33.75
N ASN A 6 38.48 4.49 -33.67
CA ASN A 6 38.26 5.53 -32.66
C ASN A 6 36.93 6.28 -32.82
N VAL A 7 36.48 6.49 -34.07
CA VAL A 7 35.19 7.14 -34.36
C VAL A 7 34.03 6.21 -33.99
N SER A 8 34.14 4.91 -34.29
CA SER A 8 33.11 3.92 -33.93
C SER A 8 32.99 3.74 -32.41
N MET A 9 34.10 3.74 -31.67
CA MET A 9 34.07 3.67 -30.21
C MET A 9 33.46 4.92 -29.57
N THR A 10 33.78 6.11 -30.06
CA THR A 10 33.21 7.37 -29.53
C THR A 10 31.71 7.54 -29.83
N LEU A 11 31.23 6.98 -30.95
CA LEU A 11 29.79 6.94 -31.25
C LEU A 11 29.04 5.94 -30.36
N LEU A 12 29.64 4.78 -30.08
CA LEU A 12 29.06 3.77 -29.18
C LEU A 12 28.99 4.25 -27.73
N THR A 13 30.01 4.94 -27.22
CA THR A 13 29.99 5.49 -25.85
C THR A 13 28.95 6.59 -25.70
N ARG A 14 28.86 7.52 -26.68
CA ARG A 14 27.82 8.57 -26.67
C ARG A 14 26.40 8.00 -26.74
N SER A 15 26.20 6.92 -27.51
CA SER A 15 24.91 6.21 -27.62
C SER A 15 24.53 5.49 -26.31
N ALA A 16 25.50 4.85 -25.65
CA ALA A 16 25.29 4.22 -24.35
C ALA A 16 24.99 5.22 -23.23
N GLU A 17 25.68 6.38 -23.25
CA GLU A 17 25.42 7.48 -22.30
C GLU A 17 24.04 8.11 -22.51
N THR A 18 23.60 8.28 -23.76
CA THR A 18 22.25 8.78 -24.06
C THR A 18 21.17 7.77 -23.67
N ALA A 19 21.37 6.47 -23.95
CA ALA A 19 20.45 5.43 -23.51
C ALA A 19 20.37 5.32 -21.97
N SER A 20 21.50 5.42 -21.27
CA SER A 20 21.56 5.43 -19.80
C SER A 20 20.91 6.67 -19.20
N SER A 21 21.10 7.84 -19.82
CA SER A 21 20.45 9.10 -19.41
C SER A 21 18.93 9.05 -19.61
N LEU A 22 18.48 8.56 -20.77
CA LEU A 22 17.05 8.31 -21.05
C LEU A 22 16.47 7.31 -20.06
N GLN A 23 17.18 6.23 -19.75
CA GLN A 23 16.70 5.24 -18.79
C GLN A 23 16.67 5.79 -17.36
N ARG A 24 17.62 6.65 -16.98
CA ARG A 24 17.59 7.38 -15.70
C ARG A 24 16.46 8.38 -15.65
N GLN A 25 16.20 9.14 -16.72
CA GLN A 25 15.06 10.05 -16.82
C GLN A 25 13.74 9.28 -16.77
N LEU A 26 13.58 8.22 -17.55
CA LEU A 26 12.40 7.33 -17.47
C LEU A 26 12.24 6.71 -16.08
N THR A 27 13.33 6.36 -15.41
CA THR A 27 13.29 5.83 -14.04
C THR A 27 12.95 6.93 -13.03
N GLN A 28 13.45 8.14 -13.21
CA GLN A 28 13.19 9.28 -12.32
C GLN A 28 11.78 9.83 -12.52
N GLU A 29 11.30 9.84 -13.75
CA GLU A 29 9.95 10.21 -14.14
C GLU A 29 8.96 9.12 -13.72
N ALA A 30 9.29 7.84 -13.86
CA ALA A 30 8.57 6.76 -13.21
C ALA A 30 8.56 6.93 -11.68
N ARG A 31 9.68 7.26 -11.03
CA ARG A 31 9.74 7.53 -9.58
C ARG A 31 8.90 8.73 -9.17
N ARG A 32 8.75 9.75 -10.03
CA ARG A 32 7.89 10.92 -9.80
C ARG A 32 6.41 10.57 -10.00
N ARG A 33 6.08 9.73 -10.99
CA ARG A 33 4.72 9.21 -11.25
C ARG A 33 4.28 8.17 -10.20
N VAL A 34 5.22 7.53 -9.51
CA VAL A 34 4.99 6.46 -8.52
C VAL A 34 4.44 6.95 -7.17
N ARG A 35 4.19 8.26 -6.97
CA ARG A 35 3.72 8.82 -5.68
C ARG A 35 2.20 9.00 -5.54
N ILE A 36 1.39 8.28 -6.31
CA ILE A 36 -0.07 8.28 -6.08
C ILE A 36 -0.38 7.27 -4.97
N TYR A 37 0.12 7.56 -3.77
CA TYR A 37 0.01 6.70 -2.60
C TYR A 37 -1.16 7.11 -1.73
N ALA A 38 -2.40 6.89 -2.16
CA ALA A 38 -3.54 6.97 -1.24
C ALA A 38 -3.51 8.23 -0.36
N ASP A 39 -3.02 9.34 -0.88
CA ASP A 39 -2.57 10.52 -0.13
C ASP A 39 -3.72 11.24 0.55
N HIS A 40 -4.94 10.95 0.10
CA HIS A 40 -6.19 11.46 0.67
C HIS A 40 -7.10 10.32 1.17
N PHE A 41 -6.63 9.06 1.15
CA PHE A 41 -7.41 7.93 1.67
C PHE A 41 -7.63 8.08 3.17
N GLY A 42 -8.90 8.04 3.59
CA GLY A 42 -9.32 8.35 4.96
C GLY A 42 -9.70 9.82 5.18
N SER A 43 -9.43 10.72 4.23
CA SER A 43 -9.88 12.12 4.30
C SER A 43 -11.41 12.20 4.37
N PRO A 44 -12.00 13.12 5.16
CA PRO A 44 -13.46 13.29 5.27
C PRO A 44 -14.20 13.41 3.94
N ASP A 45 -13.52 13.93 2.91
CA ASP A 45 -14.06 14.14 1.56
C ASP A 45 -14.13 12.84 0.74
N TYR A 46 -13.35 11.83 1.12
CA TYR A 46 -13.29 10.53 0.46
C TYR A 46 -14.23 9.55 1.17
N LYS A 47 -15.41 9.35 0.58
CA LYS A 47 -16.39 8.35 1.03
C LYS A 47 -16.02 6.97 0.48
N PRO A 48 -16.29 5.88 1.23
CA PRO A 48 -16.01 4.54 0.74
C PRO A 48 -16.72 4.28 -0.59
N ALA A 49 -16.06 3.53 -1.47
CA ALA A 49 -16.65 3.11 -2.74
C ALA A 49 -18.02 2.45 -2.53
N ALA A 50 -18.97 2.73 -3.44
CA ALA A 50 -20.21 1.98 -3.50
C ALA A 50 -19.93 0.55 -3.98
N GLY A 51 -20.48 -0.44 -3.30
CA GLY A 51 -20.31 -1.86 -3.65
C GLY A 51 -20.13 -2.76 -2.42
N GLU A 52 -20.15 -4.06 -2.65
CA GLU A 52 -19.97 -5.08 -1.61
C GLU A 52 -18.50 -5.48 -1.50
N TYR A 53 -17.71 -4.65 -0.79
CA TYR A 53 -16.32 -4.97 -0.46
C TYR A 53 -16.23 -5.59 0.93
N ALA A 54 -16.03 -6.91 0.99
CA ALA A 54 -15.95 -7.63 2.26
C ALA A 54 -14.89 -8.75 2.25
N ILE A 55 -14.16 -8.89 3.35
CA ILE A 55 -13.42 -10.12 3.63
C ILE A 55 -14.46 -11.19 3.97
N PRO A 56 -14.52 -12.31 3.23
CA PRO A 56 -15.53 -13.34 3.46
C PRO A 56 -15.30 -14.03 4.81
N GLU A 57 -16.38 -14.52 5.39
CA GLU A 57 -16.31 -15.43 6.54
C GLU A 57 -15.47 -16.66 6.20
N SER A 58 -14.72 -17.15 7.18
CA SER A 58 -13.92 -18.36 7.05
C SER A 58 -13.81 -19.09 8.37
N ARG A 59 -13.18 -20.27 8.35
CA ARG A 59 -12.83 -21.00 9.58
C ARG A 59 -11.88 -20.24 10.53
N PHE A 60 -11.31 -19.13 10.08
CA PHE A 60 -10.34 -18.32 10.84
C PHE A 60 -10.94 -17.05 11.44
N GLY A 61 -12.23 -16.78 11.18
CA GLY A 61 -12.96 -15.65 11.73
C GLY A 61 -14.15 -15.23 10.88
N PRO A 62 -14.94 -14.26 11.37
CA PRO A 62 -16.26 -13.93 10.83
C PRO A 62 -16.22 -13.15 9.50
N GLY A 63 -15.04 -12.71 9.04
CA GLY A 63 -14.96 -11.75 7.95
C GLY A 63 -15.37 -10.33 8.39
N CYS A 64 -15.35 -9.37 7.46
CA CYS A 64 -15.78 -8.00 7.74
C CYS A 64 -16.08 -7.18 6.48
N SER A 65 -16.94 -6.17 6.60
CA SER A 65 -17.13 -5.14 5.58
C SER A 65 -16.00 -4.11 5.61
N LEU A 66 -15.34 -3.89 4.47
CA LEU A 66 -14.27 -2.90 4.35
C LEU A 66 -14.81 -1.46 4.50
N ALA A 67 -16.02 -1.20 3.99
CA ALA A 67 -16.66 0.11 4.12
C ALA A 67 -16.97 0.45 5.59
N GLU A 68 -17.44 -0.53 6.37
CA GLU A 68 -17.70 -0.33 7.80
C GLU A 68 -16.43 -0.09 8.60
N VAL A 69 -15.34 -0.81 8.28
CA VAL A 69 -14.03 -0.58 8.91
C VAL A 69 -13.53 0.84 8.56
N TYR A 70 -13.60 1.21 7.29
CA TYR A 70 -13.18 2.53 6.81
C TYR A 70 -13.94 3.66 7.50
N LEU A 71 -15.28 3.59 7.52
CA LEU A 71 -16.12 4.61 8.14
C LEU A 71 -15.94 4.65 9.66
N GLY A 72 -15.79 3.50 10.32
CA GLY A 72 -15.50 3.43 11.74
C GLY A 72 -14.20 4.15 12.08
N LEU A 73 -13.15 3.95 11.30
CA LEU A 73 -11.87 4.62 11.49
C LEU A 73 -11.95 6.12 11.16
N GLN A 74 -12.60 6.49 10.05
CA GLN A 74 -12.77 7.89 9.63
C GLN A 74 -13.56 8.73 10.66
N ASN A 75 -14.55 8.11 11.31
CA ASN A 75 -15.38 8.74 12.33
C ASN A 75 -14.84 8.57 13.75
N SER A 76 -13.71 7.87 13.93
CA SER A 76 -13.10 7.71 15.24
C SER A 76 -12.69 9.07 15.82
N GLU A 77 -13.00 9.29 17.10
CA GLU A 77 -12.54 10.47 17.84
C GLU A 77 -11.06 10.36 18.21
N THR A 78 -10.52 9.15 18.31
CA THR A 78 -9.14 8.88 18.73
C THR A 78 -8.15 8.84 17.55
N PHE A 79 -8.65 8.74 16.32
CA PHE A 79 -7.80 8.74 15.13
C PHE A 79 -7.78 10.15 14.49
N PRO A 80 -6.60 10.77 14.32
CA PRO A 80 -6.49 12.09 13.72
C PRO A 80 -7.11 12.15 12.31
N LYS A 81 -7.71 13.29 11.97
CA LYS A 81 -8.23 13.51 10.62
C LYS A 81 -7.09 13.54 9.61
N VAL A 82 -7.32 12.94 8.46
CA VAL A 82 -6.33 12.91 7.37
C VAL A 82 -6.33 14.26 6.67
N VAL A 83 -5.25 15.03 6.85
CA VAL A 83 -5.06 16.33 6.20
C VAL A 83 -3.83 16.37 5.28
N ASN A 84 -2.94 15.37 5.38
CA ASN A 84 -1.76 15.25 4.54
C ASN A 84 -1.43 13.76 4.21
N GLU A 85 -0.43 13.57 3.35
CA GLU A 85 0.03 12.24 2.89
C GLU A 85 0.47 11.32 4.05
N MET A 86 1.15 11.87 5.07
CA MET A 86 1.61 11.09 6.23
C MET A 86 0.42 10.56 7.05
N ASP A 87 -0.61 11.38 7.23
CA ASP A 87 -1.84 10.96 7.91
C ASP A 87 -2.54 9.87 7.13
N ALA A 88 -2.62 9.99 5.80
CA ALA A 88 -3.25 9.00 4.95
C ALA A 88 -2.51 7.65 5.00
N HIS A 89 -1.18 7.68 5.07
CA HIS A 89 -0.39 6.48 5.33
C HIS A 89 -0.65 5.87 6.71
N ARG A 90 -0.78 6.70 7.77
CA ARG A 90 -1.12 6.22 9.11
C ARG A 90 -2.52 5.60 9.12
N PHE A 91 -3.48 6.26 8.45
CA PHE A 91 -4.85 5.80 8.31
C PHE A 91 -4.89 4.45 7.60
N PHE A 92 -4.20 4.33 6.46
CA PHE A 92 -4.13 3.08 5.71
C PHE A 92 -3.57 1.93 6.55
N ARG A 93 -2.51 2.16 7.31
CA ARG A 93 -1.93 1.14 8.21
C ARG A 93 -2.93 0.71 9.28
N GLN A 94 -3.60 1.67 9.93
CA GLN A 94 -4.60 1.37 10.94
C GLN A 94 -5.82 0.66 10.35
N PHE A 95 -6.27 1.08 9.16
CA PHE A 95 -7.33 0.42 8.41
C PHE A 95 -7.03 -1.06 8.17
N VAL A 96 -5.82 -1.40 7.67
CA VAL A 96 -5.43 -2.80 7.48
C VAL A 96 -5.40 -3.57 8.80
N LYS A 97 -4.92 -2.95 9.89
CA LYS A 97 -4.94 -3.56 11.23
C LYS A 97 -6.37 -3.85 11.71
N ASP A 98 -7.30 -2.91 11.50
CA ASP A 98 -8.69 -3.07 11.91
C ASP A 98 -9.42 -4.11 11.05
N VAL A 99 -9.10 -4.19 9.75
CA VAL A 99 -9.56 -5.29 8.88
C VAL A 99 -9.13 -6.63 9.45
N VAL A 100 -7.85 -6.80 9.82
CA VAL A 100 -7.38 -8.06 10.41
C VAL A 100 -8.06 -8.34 11.76
N THR A 101 -8.20 -7.32 12.58
CA THR A 101 -8.78 -7.44 13.94
C THR A 101 -10.24 -7.85 13.89
N LYS A 102 -11.01 -7.31 12.93
CA LYS A 102 -12.43 -7.62 12.75
C LYS A 102 -12.66 -8.93 11.99
N ALA A 103 -11.89 -9.19 10.93
CA ALA A 103 -12.13 -10.35 10.07
C ALA A 103 -11.62 -11.68 10.63
N TYR A 104 -10.63 -11.66 11.54
CA TYR A 104 -9.97 -12.85 12.05
C TYR A 104 -10.02 -12.93 13.57
N ASP A 105 -10.25 -14.14 14.07
CA ASP A 105 -10.24 -14.43 15.51
C ASP A 105 -8.86 -14.15 16.12
N PRO A 106 -8.78 -13.69 17.39
CA PRO A 106 -7.53 -13.32 18.04
C PRO A 106 -6.36 -14.31 17.86
N PRO A 107 -6.55 -15.65 17.99
CA PRO A 107 -5.46 -16.62 17.82
C PRO A 107 -4.89 -16.66 16.40
N ASN A 108 -5.67 -16.26 15.40
CA ASN A 108 -5.32 -16.35 13.98
C ASN A 108 -4.59 -15.10 13.46
N ARG A 109 -4.75 -13.94 14.12
CA ARG A 109 -4.30 -12.63 13.64
C ARG A 109 -2.80 -12.56 13.34
N MET A 110 -1.96 -13.21 14.15
CA MET A 110 -0.50 -13.22 13.96
C MET A 110 -0.04 -14.00 12.71
N TYR A 111 -0.91 -14.85 12.16
CA TYR A 111 -0.61 -15.70 11.01
C TYR A 111 -1.12 -15.10 9.69
N VAL A 112 -1.83 -13.97 9.72
CA VAL A 112 -2.36 -13.33 8.51
C VAL A 112 -1.26 -12.67 7.68
N THR A 113 -1.26 -12.90 6.37
CA THR A 113 -0.27 -12.34 5.41
C THR A 113 -0.88 -12.07 4.04
N ALA A 114 -0.41 -11.03 3.35
CA ALA A 114 -0.74 -10.77 1.94
C ALA A 114 0.26 -11.42 0.96
N ARG A 115 1.23 -12.21 1.45
CA ARG A 115 2.23 -12.91 0.63
C ARG A 115 2.03 -14.41 0.68
N LYS A 116 1.84 -15.03 -0.47
CA LYS A 116 2.00 -16.48 -0.63
C LYS A 116 3.50 -16.82 -0.51
N ARG A 117 3.91 -17.42 0.61
CA ARG A 117 5.28 -17.94 0.77
C ARG A 117 5.27 -19.42 0.34
N PRO A 118 6.19 -19.88 -0.52
CA PRO A 118 6.19 -21.24 -1.04
C PRO A 118 6.27 -22.36 0.01
N HIS A 119 6.72 -22.05 1.23
CA HIS A 119 7.03 -23.03 2.27
C HIS A 119 6.39 -22.73 3.62
N ALA A 120 5.38 -21.87 3.68
CA ALA A 120 4.82 -21.41 4.95
C ALA A 120 3.37 -21.87 5.09
N ASN A 121 3.19 -23.14 5.49
CA ASN A 121 1.89 -23.77 5.67
C ASN A 121 1.09 -23.19 6.84
N ASP A 122 1.73 -22.39 7.70
CA ASP A 122 1.12 -21.84 8.92
C ASP A 122 0.50 -20.46 8.72
N PHE A 123 0.63 -19.86 7.52
CA PHE A 123 0.10 -18.52 7.28
C PHE A 123 -1.28 -18.55 6.60
N ILE A 124 -2.11 -17.60 7.02
CA ILE A 124 -3.45 -17.37 6.49
C ILE A 124 -3.34 -16.27 5.42
N GLU A 125 -3.74 -16.59 4.19
CA GLU A 125 -3.75 -15.62 3.09
C GLU A 125 -4.88 -14.60 3.32
N LEU A 126 -4.50 -13.33 3.46
CA LEU A 126 -5.42 -12.21 3.41
C LEU A 126 -5.88 -12.03 1.97
N PRO A 127 -7.20 -11.93 1.69
CA PRO A 127 -7.74 -11.57 0.37
C PRO A 127 -7.37 -10.14 -0.08
N TYR A 128 -6.08 -9.82 -0.21
CA TYR A 128 -5.58 -8.45 -0.36
C TYR A 128 -6.11 -7.75 -1.63
N ARG A 129 -6.47 -8.50 -2.68
CA ARG A 129 -7.00 -7.93 -3.92
C ARG A 129 -8.25 -7.10 -3.66
N ILE A 130 -9.18 -7.60 -2.85
CA ILE A 130 -10.40 -6.85 -2.54
C ILE A 130 -10.11 -5.57 -1.74
N ILE A 131 -9.03 -5.55 -0.95
CA ILE A 131 -8.57 -4.36 -0.23
C ILE A 131 -7.96 -3.36 -1.21
N VAL A 132 -7.15 -3.82 -2.16
CA VAL A 132 -6.56 -2.97 -3.21
C VAL A 132 -7.66 -2.35 -4.07
N ASP A 133 -8.62 -3.14 -4.51
CA ASP A 133 -9.75 -2.69 -5.33
C ASP A 133 -10.59 -1.67 -4.56
N PHE A 134 -10.96 -1.97 -3.31
CA PHE A 134 -11.68 -1.03 -2.44
C PHE A 134 -10.97 0.32 -2.31
N VAL A 135 -9.65 0.31 -2.12
CA VAL A 135 -8.86 1.54 -1.98
C VAL A 135 -8.82 2.32 -3.29
N ILE A 136 -8.63 1.64 -4.42
CA ILE A 136 -8.64 2.26 -5.75
C ILE A 136 -10.00 2.91 -5.99
N ASP A 137 -11.08 2.17 -5.80
CA ASP A 137 -12.42 2.64 -6.10
C ASP A 137 -12.88 3.75 -5.15
N THR A 138 -12.47 3.69 -3.88
CA THR A 138 -12.72 4.75 -2.89
C THR A 138 -12.02 6.05 -3.31
N MET A 139 -10.78 5.95 -3.78
CA MET A 139 -10.04 7.11 -4.25
C MET A 139 -10.61 7.69 -5.55
N LYS A 140 -11.02 6.82 -6.49
CA LYS A 140 -11.69 7.25 -7.74
C LYS A 140 -13.01 7.95 -7.45
N ALA A 141 -13.81 7.40 -6.52
CA ALA A 141 -15.08 8.01 -6.11
C ALA A 141 -14.89 9.40 -5.48
N GLY A 142 -13.77 9.62 -4.79
CA GLY A 142 -13.35 10.94 -4.28
C GLY A 142 -12.68 11.86 -5.31
N GLY A 143 -12.64 11.47 -6.59
CA GLY A 143 -12.09 12.29 -7.68
C GLY A 143 -10.57 12.24 -7.85
N ALA A 144 -9.87 11.29 -7.21
CA ALA A 144 -8.44 11.14 -7.41
C ALA A 144 -8.13 10.57 -8.81
N ALA A 145 -7.28 11.27 -9.56
CA ALA A 145 -6.68 10.74 -10.79
C ALA A 145 -5.53 9.81 -10.42
N LEU A 146 -5.80 8.50 -10.33
CA LEU A 146 -4.85 7.53 -9.77
C LEU A 146 -3.77 7.05 -10.73
N PHE A 147 -4.12 6.93 -12.00
CA PHE A 147 -3.29 6.46 -13.11
C PHE A 147 -4.12 6.62 -14.38
N ASP A 148 -3.46 6.65 -15.53
CA ASP A 148 -4.15 6.47 -16.81
C ASP A 148 -4.69 5.03 -16.88
N GLU A 149 -6.02 4.87 -16.95
CA GLU A 149 -6.66 3.54 -16.97
C GLU A 149 -6.29 2.73 -18.22
N GLU A 150 -5.88 3.41 -19.29
CA GLU A 150 -5.40 2.80 -20.52
C GLU A 150 -3.92 2.38 -20.42
N ASP A 151 -3.17 2.87 -19.42
CA ASP A 151 -1.79 2.46 -19.14
C ASP A 151 -1.77 1.26 -18.16
N GLU A 152 -1.77 0.05 -18.73
CA GLU A 152 -1.66 -1.20 -17.98
C GLU A 152 -0.41 -1.26 -17.07
N LEU A 153 0.69 -0.62 -17.46
CA LEU A 153 1.93 -0.63 -16.68
C LEU A 153 1.78 0.26 -15.44
N GLU A 154 1.15 1.42 -15.58
CA GLU A 154 0.87 2.33 -14.47
C GLU A 154 -0.12 1.70 -13.49
N ARG A 155 -1.21 1.10 -13.99
CA ARG A 155 -2.15 0.32 -13.18
C ARG A 155 -1.43 -0.78 -12.39
N SER A 156 -0.62 -1.59 -13.06
CA SER A 156 0.14 -2.68 -12.42
C SER A 156 1.07 -2.17 -11.32
N ARG A 157 1.69 -1.00 -11.51
CA ARG A 157 2.55 -0.36 -10.51
C ARG A 157 1.76 0.11 -9.30
N THR A 158 0.60 0.74 -9.53
CA THR A 158 -0.29 1.21 -8.46
C THR A 158 -0.79 0.05 -7.59
N GLU A 159 -1.25 -1.03 -8.22
CA GLU A 159 -1.68 -2.25 -7.51
C GLU A 159 -0.53 -2.85 -6.67
N LYS A 160 0.67 -2.96 -7.25
CA LYS A 160 1.86 -3.45 -6.53
C LYS A 160 2.27 -2.54 -5.37
N GLY A 161 2.17 -1.22 -5.54
CA GLY A 161 2.43 -0.25 -4.48
C GLY A 161 1.47 -0.43 -3.30
N LYS A 162 0.17 -0.55 -3.58
CA LYS A 162 -0.85 -0.78 -2.52
C LYS A 162 -0.66 -2.13 -1.83
N LEU A 163 -0.37 -3.20 -2.57
CA LEU A 163 0.00 -4.50 -1.99
C LEU A 163 1.22 -4.37 -1.06
N HIS A 164 2.25 -3.63 -1.47
CA HIS A 164 3.42 -3.39 -0.64
C HIS A 164 3.05 -2.68 0.68
N CYS A 165 2.18 -1.67 0.64
CA CYS A 165 1.68 -1.00 1.84
C CYS A 165 0.92 -1.97 2.77
N ILE A 166 0.09 -2.86 2.22
CA ILE A 166 -0.62 -3.90 3.00
C ILE A 166 0.41 -4.82 3.68
N GLN A 167 1.44 -5.24 2.95
CA GLN A 167 2.49 -6.11 3.48
C GLN A 167 3.23 -5.45 4.65
N VAL A 168 3.60 -4.18 4.51
CA VAL A 168 4.26 -3.40 5.56
C VAL A 168 3.35 -3.26 6.79
N ALA A 169 2.07 -2.91 6.58
CA ALA A 169 1.11 -2.78 7.69
C ALA A 169 0.95 -4.09 8.48
N LEU A 170 0.82 -5.23 7.78
CA LEU A 170 0.73 -6.55 8.41
C LEU A 170 2.01 -6.93 9.14
N GLU A 171 3.19 -6.55 8.62
CA GLU A 171 4.45 -6.82 9.29
C GLU A 171 4.59 -6.03 10.59
N ILE A 172 4.25 -4.74 10.58
CA ILE A 172 4.25 -3.90 11.78
C ILE A 172 3.27 -4.47 12.81
N TYR A 173 2.04 -4.79 12.40
CA TYR A 173 1.03 -5.34 13.30
C TYR A 173 1.48 -6.67 13.94
N ARG A 174 2.07 -7.58 13.16
CA ARG A 174 2.61 -8.83 13.71
C ARG A 174 3.78 -8.61 14.68
N ARG A 175 4.61 -7.59 14.46
CA ARG A 175 5.66 -7.24 15.43
C ARG A 175 5.04 -6.77 16.74
N GLN A 176 4.05 -5.87 16.67
CA GLN A 176 3.31 -5.38 17.85
C GLN A 176 2.64 -6.50 18.64
N LEU A 177 2.04 -7.49 17.97
CA LEU A 177 1.44 -8.65 18.65
C LEU A 177 2.47 -9.55 19.35
N LYS A 178 3.72 -9.60 18.86
CA LYS A 178 4.79 -10.39 19.47
C LYS A 178 5.44 -9.69 20.66
N THR A 179 5.44 -8.36 20.66
CA THR A 179 6.03 -7.51 21.69
C THR A 179 5.01 -7.09 22.75
N GLY A 180 3.93 -7.86 22.95
CA GLY A 180 2.68 -7.43 23.61
C GLY A 180 2.71 -7.00 25.08
N GLU A 181 3.73 -6.29 25.58
CA GLU A 181 3.78 -5.75 26.95
C GLU A 181 4.38 -4.33 27.14
N ASP A 182 4.90 -3.58 26.15
CA ASP A 182 5.60 -2.29 26.46
C ASP A 182 5.43 -1.15 25.43
N GLU A 183 4.21 -0.66 25.17
CA GLU A 183 4.04 0.72 24.65
C GLU A 183 2.83 1.41 25.30
N ASP A 184 2.76 1.38 26.64
CA ASP A 184 2.20 2.50 27.38
C ASP A 184 3.29 3.58 27.45
N GLU A 185 2.96 4.75 26.89
CA GLU A 185 3.53 6.06 27.21
C GLU A 185 5.06 6.15 27.32
N ASN A 186 5.70 6.45 26.18
CA ASN A 186 6.96 7.20 26.22
C ASN A 186 6.79 8.51 25.43
N GLU A 187 5.84 9.32 25.90
CA GLU A 187 5.81 10.78 25.70
C GLU A 187 6.45 11.47 26.93
N GLU A 188 7.68 11.12 27.26
CA GLU A 188 8.53 12.00 28.08
C GLU A 188 9.95 11.97 27.51
N GLN A 189 10.22 12.93 26.63
CA GLN A 189 11.50 13.65 26.57
C GLN A 189 11.45 14.70 25.47
N GLU A 190 11.20 15.95 25.88
CA GLU A 190 11.99 17.11 25.45
C GLU A 190 11.89 18.14 26.58
N GLU A 191 12.91 18.13 27.46
CA GLU A 191 13.30 19.25 28.31
C GLU A 191 13.78 20.44 27.47
#